data_AF-A0A6C0EZY2-F1
#
_entry.id   AF-A0A6C0EZY2-F1
#
_cell.length_a   1.000
_cell.length_b   1.000
_cell.length_c   1.000
_cell.angle_alpha   90.00
_cell.angle_beta   90.00
_cell.angle_gamma   90.00
#
_symmetry.space_group_name_H-M   'P 1'
#
loop_
_entity.id
_entity.type
_entity.pdbx_description
1 polymer ?
#
loop_
_entity_poly.entity_id
_entity_poly.type
_entity_poly.pdbx_seq_one_letter_code
_entity_poly.pdbx_strand_id
1 'polypeptide(L)'
;MTKIIVRKKKQDTEEQQQEQEGQQCNTVIVSSLLKSKSKVKPLKQLKQLPEVISINNYALLLDNDIDYKVLDLKKMCSKIQKDYEYKKMKTTGTKVEMKQNIYNFYNQTFHSIKIQLKFKSHLRRKMIMLRGPALKNREICINETDFYTMDPIREIPDAQFYSYEEMCGGKACCYGFDIASICNLILNDNGVDSVANLNHRLIWTASSNPYNRSIIPPNITRDILKIIKLDRLLNNKNKKNENKNKNKNSKNKNNNNNNNNWNENGVDGNIILDNNGESGSGSGSGNIVIDLPQDVLTPQQRYRQNVLHLFQNINLLGHYSDPDWFLHLTYQQHITFLRELMDIWNYRAELSYNARASIYPPYGNPFPHHITGWLTHQFYSYLTLETIVNINMTIIERLTTTAMQESDRCLGANFILCALTLVSIPAREALPWLYQSVMYT
;
A
#
# COMPACT_ATOMS: atom_id res chain seq x y z
N MET A 1 -57.15 -31.20 12.05
CA MET A 1 -56.89 -31.88 13.33
C MET A 1 -56.27 -30.87 14.28
N THR A 2 -56.91 -30.69 15.45
CA THR A 2 -56.38 -30.15 16.72
C THR A 2 -55.62 -28.81 16.62
N LYS A 3 -56.19 -27.60 16.76
CA LYS A 3 -57.26 -27.02 17.60
C LYS A 3 -56.81 -26.73 19.06
N ILE A 4 -57.05 -25.46 19.45
CA ILE A 4 -57.31 -24.86 20.78
C ILE A 4 -56.06 -24.65 21.69
N ILE A 5 -55.83 -23.56 22.47
CA ILE A 5 -56.64 -22.59 23.28
C ILE A 5 -55.76 -21.31 23.47
N VAL A 6 -56.10 -20.06 23.06
CA VAL A 6 -57.10 -19.06 23.55
C VAL A 6 -56.70 -18.48 24.95
N ARG A 7 -56.67 -17.17 25.30
CA ARG A 7 -57.62 -16.04 25.12
C ARG A 7 -56.98 -14.69 25.53
N LYS A 8 -57.45 -13.61 24.91
CA LYS A 8 -57.44 -12.19 25.39
C LYS A 8 -58.53 -11.96 26.46
N LYS A 9 -58.40 -10.95 27.34
CA LYS A 9 -59.09 -9.62 27.32
C LYS A 9 -59.24 -8.98 28.73
N LYS A 10 -59.20 -7.63 28.70
CA LYS A 10 -59.55 -6.59 29.70
C LYS A 10 -60.83 -6.83 30.52
N GLN A 11 -60.89 -6.30 31.76
CA GLN A 11 -61.72 -5.13 32.16
C GLN A 11 -61.58 -4.76 33.66
N ASP A 12 -61.30 -3.47 33.89
CA ASP A 12 -61.83 -2.47 34.85
C ASP A 12 -62.32 -2.81 36.28
N THR A 13 -62.04 -1.81 37.15
CA THR A 13 -62.81 -1.22 38.29
C THR A 13 -62.43 -1.55 39.75
N GLU A 14 -61.81 -0.52 40.37
CA GLU A 14 -62.03 0.10 41.70
C GLU A 14 -61.82 -0.60 43.06
N GLU A 15 -60.98 0.08 43.87
CA GLU A 15 -61.10 0.41 45.31
C GLU A 15 -61.00 -0.69 46.41
N GLN A 16 -59.90 -0.72 47.20
CA GLN A 16 -59.66 0.08 48.42
C GLN A 16 -58.50 -0.50 49.30
N GLN A 17 -57.57 0.41 49.67
CA GLN A 17 -56.78 0.55 50.93
C GLN A 17 -56.09 -0.64 51.63
N GLN A 18 -54.75 -0.61 51.77
CA GLN A 18 -54.01 -0.06 52.95
C GLN A 18 -52.47 -0.23 52.80
N GLU A 19 -51.73 0.86 53.08
CA GLU A 19 -50.39 1.00 53.74
C GLU A 19 -49.18 0.15 53.26
N GLN A 20 -47.93 0.63 53.18
CA GLN A 20 -47.25 1.86 53.62
C GLN A 20 -45.84 1.92 52.96
N GLU A 21 -45.23 3.12 53.01
CA GLU A 21 -43.81 3.49 52.77
C GLU A 21 -43.31 3.52 51.30
N GLY A 22 -42.95 4.65 50.69
CA GLY A 22 -42.54 5.98 51.19
C GLY A 22 -41.31 6.45 50.39
N GLN A 23 -41.51 6.92 49.15
CA GLN A 23 -41.44 8.33 48.71
C GLN A 23 -40.07 8.86 48.24
N GLN A 24 -40.01 9.11 46.93
CA GLN A 24 -39.20 10.15 46.29
C GLN A 24 -39.68 11.54 46.73
N CYS A 25 -38.81 12.55 46.64
CA CYS A 25 -39.17 13.81 45.95
C CYS A 25 -37.96 14.73 45.74
N ASN A 26 -37.74 15.13 44.49
CA ASN A 26 -37.21 16.44 44.14
C ASN A 26 -38.40 17.38 43.95
N THR A 27 -38.33 18.65 44.37
CA THR A 27 -38.45 19.86 43.53
C THR A 27 -38.40 21.12 44.40
N VAL A 28 -37.74 22.14 43.84
CA VAL A 28 -37.45 23.50 44.31
C VAL A 28 -38.71 24.38 44.39
N ILE A 29 -38.78 25.32 45.35
CA ILE A 29 -39.26 26.72 45.17
C ILE A 29 -38.66 27.62 46.26
N VAL A 30 -38.40 28.87 45.84
CA VAL A 30 -37.64 29.96 46.45
C VAL A 30 -38.51 30.81 47.40
N SER A 31 -37.97 31.31 48.52
CA SER A 31 -37.82 32.76 48.80
C SER A 31 -37.57 33.15 50.26
N SER A 32 -36.58 34.03 50.42
CA SER A 32 -36.55 35.21 51.31
C SER A 32 -36.02 35.12 52.77
N LEU A 33 -34.98 35.97 52.97
CA LEU A 33 -34.72 36.88 54.09
C LEU A 33 -33.99 36.40 55.38
N LEU A 34 -32.76 36.94 55.48
CA LEU A 34 -32.08 37.54 56.64
C LEU A 34 -31.02 36.75 57.44
N LYS A 35 -29.77 37.19 57.20
CA LYS A 35 -28.70 37.53 58.17
C LYS A 35 -27.94 36.42 58.92
N SER A 36 -26.70 36.25 58.44
CA SER A 36 -25.44 36.55 59.15
C SER A 36 -24.56 35.41 59.70
N LYS A 37 -23.26 35.64 59.49
CA LYS A 37 -22.06 35.10 60.16
C LYS A 37 -21.56 33.70 59.76
N SER A 38 -20.57 33.74 58.85
CA SER A 38 -19.31 32.97 58.86
C SER A 38 -19.32 31.57 59.48
N LYS A 39 -19.43 30.55 58.63
CA LYS A 39 -18.82 29.23 58.89
C LYS A 39 -17.84 28.92 57.78
N VAL A 40 -16.55 28.97 58.13
CA VAL A 40 -15.44 28.46 57.32
C VAL A 40 -15.72 27.00 57.01
N LYS A 41 -15.85 26.64 55.72
CA LYS A 41 -15.92 25.24 55.30
C LYS A 41 -14.56 24.58 55.58
N PRO A 42 -14.53 23.33 56.09
CA PRO A 42 -13.27 22.65 56.35
C PRO A 42 -12.49 22.48 55.04
N LEU A 43 -11.19 22.80 55.05
CA LEU A 43 -10.30 22.56 53.92
C LEU A 43 -10.32 21.06 53.59
N LYS A 44 -10.83 20.70 52.40
CA LYS A 44 -10.62 19.36 51.84
C LYS A 44 -9.11 19.11 51.79
N GLN A 45 -8.65 18.04 52.42
CA GLN A 45 -7.26 17.58 52.28
C GLN A 45 -6.99 17.30 50.79
N LEU A 46 -6.17 18.14 50.16
CA LEU A 46 -5.71 17.94 48.79
C LEU A 46 -4.88 16.65 48.75
N LYS A 47 -5.35 15.64 48.01
CA LYS A 47 -4.54 14.45 47.71
C LYS A 47 -3.26 14.89 46.99
N GLN A 48 -2.13 14.27 47.31
CA GLN A 48 -0.86 14.52 46.63
C GLN A 48 -1.03 14.38 45.11
N LEU A 49 -0.41 15.30 44.37
CA LEU A 49 -0.51 15.37 42.92
C LEU A 49 -0.09 14.01 42.30
N PRO A 50 -0.87 13.41 41.38
CA PRO A 50 -0.46 12.16 40.77
C PRO A 50 0.85 12.32 40.02
N GLU A 51 1.59 11.22 40.02
CA GLU A 51 2.62 10.87 39.05
C GLU A 51 2.23 11.29 37.63
N VAL A 52 3.19 11.86 36.89
CA VAL A 52 3.05 12.50 35.57
C VAL A 52 1.90 11.94 34.72
N ILE A 53 0.92 12.79 34.37
CA ILE A 53 -0.22 12.39 33.52
C ILE A 53 0.27 11.85 32.17
N SER A 54 -0.25 10.69 31.80
CA SER A 54 0.13 9.87 30.65
C SER A 54 -1.10 9.22 30.01
N ILE A 55 -0.87 8.45 28.94
CA ILE A 55 -1.92 7.69 28.24
C ILE A 55 -2.60 6.62 29.09
N ASN A 56 -1.99 6.20 30.21
CA ASN A 56 -2.55 5.16 31.07
C ASN A 56 -3.42 5.71 32.21
N ASN A 57 -3.25 6.98 32.58
CA ASN A 57 -3.90 7.60 33.74
C ASN A 57 -4.56 8.96 33.41
N TYR A 58 -4.76 9.28 32.13
CA TYR A 58 -5.38 10.55 31.70
C TYR A 58 -6.79 10.79 32.24
N ALA A 59 -7.51 9.75 32.64
CA ALA A 59 -8.83 9.86 33.28
C ALA A 59 -8.80 10.65 34.60
N LEU A 60 -7.65 10.70 35.28
CA LEU A 60 -7.44 11.50 36.50
C LEU A 60 -7.58 13.01 36.26
N LEU A 61 -7.59 13.49 35.01
CA LEU A 61 -7.86 14.88 34.68
C LEU A 61 -9.31 15.28 34.92
N LEU A 62 -10.24 14.32 34.88
CA LEU A 62 -11.67 14.51 35.14
C LEU A 62 -12.00 14.52 36.63
N ASP A 63 -11.06 14.10 37.49
CA ASP A 63 -11.26 14.13 38.93
C ASP A 63 -11.24 15.58 39.45
N ASN A 64 -12.33 15.96 40.12
CA ASN A 64 -12.50 17.28 40.71
C ASN A 64 -11.75 17.42 42.04
N ASP A 65 -11.35 16.32 42.67
CA ASP A 65 -10.58 16.35 43.92
C ASP A 65 -9.07 16.60 43.69
N ILE A 66 -8.62 16.65 42.42
CA ILE A 66 -7.23 16.94 42.04
C ILE A 66 -7.11 18.34 41.42
N ASP A 67 -6.41 19.23 42.14
CA ASP A 67 -6.23 20.61 41.74
C ASP A 67 -4.92 20.86 40.96
N TYR A 68 -5.01 20.81 39.63
CA TYR A 68 -3.86 21.07 38.75
C TYR A 68 -3.58 22.57 38.60
N LYS A 69 -2.31 23.00 38.72
CA LYS A 69 -1.93 24.38 38.41
C LYS A 69 -1.91 24.60 36.89
N VAL A 70 -2.28 25.80 36.45
CA VAL A 70 -2.26 26.18 35.01
C VAL A 70 -0.86 26.01 34.40
N LEU A 71 0.18 26.32 35.18
CA LEU A 71 1.58 26.15 34.74
C LEU A 71 1.90 24.68 34.41
N ASP A 72 1.39 23.73 35.20
CA ASP A 72 1.64 22.30 35.01
C ASP A 72 0.88 21.78 33.79
N LEU A 73 -0.38 22.19 33.62
CA LEU A 73 -1.16 21.89 32.41
C LEU A 73 -0.49 22.46 31.15
N LYS A 74 0.07 23.68 31.23
CA LYS A 74 0.81 24.29 30.11
C LYS A 74 2.03 23.46 29.74
N LYS A 75 2.81 23.04 30.73
CA LYS A 75 3.96 22.14 30.53
C LYS A 75 3.53 20.82 29.88
N MET A 76 2.41 20.23 30.31
CA MET A 76 1.87 19.00 29.71
C MET A 76 1.47 19.21 28.25
N CYS A 77 0.74 20.29 27.93
CA CYS A 77 0.38 20.62 26.55
C CYS A 77 1.61 20.80 25.66
N SER A 78 2.61 21.57 26.12
CA SER A 78 3.86 21.80 25.39
C SER A 78 4.66 20.51 25.21
N LYS A 79 4.68 19.65 26.24
CA LYS A 79 5.31 18.33 26.16
C LYS A 79 4.64 17.46 25.10
N ILE A 80 3.29 17.38 25.09
CA ILE A 80 2.54 16.64 24.06
C ILE A 80 2.87 17.16 22.65
N GLN A 81 2.89 18.48 22.48
CA GLN A 81 3.19 19.11 21.20
C GLN A 81 4.60 18.73 20.70
N LYS A 82 5.59 18.66 21.62
CA LYS A 82 6.97 18.30 21.31
C LYS A 82 7.15 16.80 21.07
N ASP A 83 6.72 15.96 22.01
CA ASP A 83 6.99 14.52 22.01
C ASP A 83 6.25 13.79 20.88
N TYR A 84 5.06 14.28 20.51
CA TYR A 84 4.20 13.67 19.48
C TYR A 84 4.11 14.51 18.19
N GLU A 85 4.89 15.59 18.08
CA GLU A 85 4.83 16.55 16.96
C GLU A 85 3.40 17.07 16.68
N TYR A 86 2.54 17.09 17.71
CA TYR A 86 1.12 17.39 17.57
C TYR A 86 0.85 18.90 17.58
N LYS A 87 1.16 19.57 16.45
CA LYS A 87 1.08 21.03 16.29
C LYS A 87 -0.30 21.66 16.58
N LYS A 88 -1.38 20.86 16.53
CA LYS A 88 -2.75 21.32 16.82
C LYS A 88 -3.04 21.48 18.32
N MET A 89 -2.14 21.01 19.20
CA MET A 89 -2.30 21.15 20.65
C MET A 89 -2.28 22.62 21.06
N LYS A 90 -3.37 23.11 21.66
CA LYS A 90 -3.41 24.46 22.24
C LYS A 90 -2.75 24.46 23.62
N THR A 91 -1.74 25.30 23.80
CA THR A 91 -1.01 25.48 25.07
C THR A 91 -1.52 26.67 25.90
N THR A 92 -2.51 27.40 25.39
CA THR A 92 -3.16 28.56 26.02
C THR A 92 -4.66 28.29 26.14
N GLY A 93 -5.28 28.85 27.17
CA GLY A 93 -6.71 28.69 27.41
C GLY A 93 -7.04 28.69 28.90
N THR A 94 -8.32 28.47 29.21
CA THR A 94 -8.76 28.29 30.60
C THR A 94 -8.28 26.95 31.15
N LYS A 95 -8.20 26.83 32.49
CA LYS A 95 -7.81 25.58 33.16
C LYS A 95 -8.66 24.38 32.71
N VAL A 96 -9.96 24.60 32.51
CA VAL A 96 -10.92 23.58 32.06
C VAL A 96 -10.62 23.16 30.62
N GLU A 97 -10.40 24.13 29.73
CA GLU A 97 -10.04 23.85 28.32
C GLU A 97 -8.73 23.06 28.22
N MET A 98 -7.72 23.41 29.01
CA MET A 98 -6.43 22.72 28.99
C MET A 98 -6.55 21.28 29.48
N LYS A 99 -7.30 21.05 30.58
CA LYS A 99 -7.63 19.69 31.05
C LYS A 99 -8.32 18.89 29.93
N GLN A 100 -9.33 19.48 29.29
CA GLN A 100 -10.10 18.81 28.23
C GLN A 100 -9.24 18.49 27.01
N ASN A 101 -8.35 19.39 26.59
CA ASN A 101 -7.46 19.17 25.45
C ASN A 101 -6.49 18.01 25.70
N ILE A 102 -5.89 17.95 26.89
CA ILE A 102 -4.98 16.86 27.27
C ILE A 102 -5.74 15.53 27.33
N TYR A 103 -6.91 15.53 27.99
CA TYR A 103 -7.78 14.36 28.07
C TYR A 103 -8.15 13.85 26.67
N ASN A 104 -8.65 14.73 25.80
CA ASN A 104 -9.08 14.37 24.44
C ASN A 104 -7.92 13.79 23.63
N PHE A 105 -6.72 14.38 23.72
CA PHE A 105 -5.53 13.89 23.04
C PHE A 105 -5.20 12.45 23.47
N TYR A 106 -5.08 12.19 24.78
CA TYR A 106 -4.73 10.85 25.25
C TYR A 106 -5.85 9.84 24.99
N ASN A 107 -7.11 10.23 25.15
CA ASN A 107 -8.26 9.39 24.86
C ASN A 107 -8.30 8.95 23.38
N GLN A 108 -8.18 9.92 22.46
CA GLN A 108 -8.15 9.63 21.03
C GLN A 108 -6.93 8.78 20.65
N THR A 109 -5.76 9.08 21.22
CA THR A 109 -4.52 8.33 20.98
C THR A 109 -4.66 6.88 21.45
N PHE A 110 -5.20 6.66 22.65
CA PHE A 110 -5.42 5.34 23.23
C PHE A 110 -6.34 4.47 22.35
N HIS A 111 -7.49 5.01 21.93
CA HIS A 111 -8.40 4.29 21.05
C HIS A 111 -7.80 4.06 19.66
N SER A 112 -7.06 5.04 19.11
CA SER A 112 -6.36 4.89 17.84
C SER A 112 -5.34 3.75 17.89
N ILE A 113 -4.57 3.63 18.98
CA ILE A 113 -3.63 2.52 19.19
C ILE A 113 -4.36 1.19 19.20
N LYS A 114 -5.47 1.06 19.93
CA LYS A 114 -6.28 -0.18 19.97
C LYS A 114 -6.78 -0.60 18.59
N ILE A 115 -7.30 0.35 17.81
CA ILE A 115 -7.75 0.11 16.43
C ILE A 115 -6.59 -0.34 15.55
N GLN A 116 -5.46 0.37 15.61
CA GLN A 116 -4.26 0.03 14.84
C GLN A 116 -3.72 -1.37 15.20
N LEU A 117 -3.76 -1.77 16.47
CA LEU A 117 -3.34 -3.11 16.90
C LEU A 117 -4.24 -4.20 16.31
N LYS A 118 -5.56 -4.03 16.37
CA LYS A 118 -6.51 -4.97 15.77
C LYS A 118 -6.36 -5.04 14.25
N PHE A 119 -6.16 -3.91 13.59
CA PHE A 119 -5.93 -3.86 12.15
C PHE A 119 -4.62 -4.54 11.75
N LYS A 120 -3.49 -4.26 12.44
CA LYS A 120 -2.21 -4.95 12.21
C LYS A 120 -2.33 -6.46 12.42
N SER A 121 -3.05 -6.90 13.44
CA SER A 121 -3.34 -8.32 13.67
C SER A 121 -4.17 -8.93 12.54
N HIS A 122 -5.16 -8.21 12.01
CA HIS A 122 -5.90 -8.65 10.83
C HIS A 122 -4.98 -8.80 9.60
N LEU A 123 -4.10 -7.84 9.34
CA LEU A 123 -3.15 -7.91 8.23
C LEU A 123 -2.16 -9.08 8.37
N ARG A 124 -1.61 -9.31 9.58
CA ARG A 124 -0.73 -10.47 9.84
C ARG A 124 -1.44 -11.80 9.60
N ARG A 125 -2.68 -11.94 10.11
CA ARG A 125 -3.48 -13.15 9.87
C ARG A 125 -3.78 -13.36 8.39
N LYS A 126 -4.11 -12.28 7.67
CA LYS A 126 -4.31 -12.33 6.22
C LYS A 126 -3.04 -12.78 5.49
N MET A 127 -1.88 -12.29 5.88
CA MET A 127 -0.59 -12.70 5.32
C MET A 127 -0.31 -14.19 5.57
N ILE A 128 -0.56 -14.69 6.78
CA ILE A 128 -0.45 -16.13 7.12
C ILE A 128 -1.37 -16.98 6.24
N MET A 129 -2.62 -16.56 6.05
CA MET A 129 -3.56 -17.30 5.19
C MET A 129 -3.13 -17.34 3.72
N LEU A 130 -2.48 -16.28 3.23
CA LEU A 130 -2.03 -16.22 1.85
C LEU A 130 -0.87 -17.18 1.55
N ARG A 131 -0.09 -17.60 2.55
CA ARG A 131 1.05 -18.54 2.37
C ARG A 131 0.63 -19.96 2.02
N GLY A 132 -0.66 -20.25 2.10
CA GLY A 132 -1.22 -21.50 1.63
C GLY A 132 -1.35 -22.62 2.69
N PRO A 133 -1.85 -23.78 2.26
CA PRO A 133 -2.35 -24.83 3.14
C PRO A 133 -1.25 -25.54 3.91
N ALA A 134 -0.04 -25.66 3.35
CA ALA A 134 1.05 -26.39 3.99
C ALA A 134 1.82 -25.58 5.04
N LEU A 135 1.50 -24.29 5.25
CA LEU A 135 2.28 -23.45 6.17
C LEU A 135 2.45 -24.08 7.56
N LYS A 136 1.37 -24.66 8.10
CA LYS A 136 1.37 -25.30 9.43
C LYS A 136 1.84 -26.76 9.43
N ASN A 137 1.72 -27.44 8.29
CA ASN A 137 2.07 -28.84 8.15
C ASN A 137 2.74 -29.04 6.80
N ARG A 138 4.08 -29.05 6.80
CA ARG A 138 4.88 -29.20 5.58
C ARG A 138 4.83 -30.60 4.98
N GLU A 139 4.39 -31.60 5.76
CA GLU A 139 4.26 -33.00 5.32
C GLU A 139 3.22 -33.23 4.23
N ILE A 140 2.30 -32.28 4.02
CA ILE A 140 1.30 -32.40 2.97
C ILE A 140 1.87 -32.05 1.59
N CYS A 141 3.05 -31.42 1.53
CA CYS A 141 3.73 -31.14 0.28
C CYS A 141 4.23 -32.43 -0.36
N ILE A 142 4.01 -32.56 -1.67
CA ILE A 142 4.47 -33.73 -2.45
C ILE A 142 5.95 -33.62 -2.77
N ASN A 143 6.46 -32.41 -2.96
CA ASN A 143 7.88 -32.17 -3.19
C ASN A 143 8.64 -32.10 -1.85
N GLU A 144 9.80 -32.74 -1.80
CA GLU A 144 10.65 -32.80 -0.60
C GLU A 144 11.55 -31.56 -0.45
N THR A 145 11.98 -30.99 -1.57
CA THR A 145 12.87 -29.81 -1.63
C THR A 145 12.25 -28.69 -2.47
N ASP A 146 12.78 -27.47 -2.34
CA ASP A 146 12.55 -26.37 -3.29
C ASP A 146 13.27 -26.63 -4.62
N PHE A 147 12.74 -26.09 -5.71
CA PHE A 147 13.24 -26.38 -7.06
C PHE A 147 14.46 -25.53 -7.44
N TYR A 148 14.73 -24.43 -6.73
CA TYR A 148 15.81 -23.51 -7.04
C TYR A 148 16.86 -23.51 -5.93
N THR A 149 16.47 -23.33 -4.67
CA THR A 149 17.43 -23.36 -3.56
C THR A 149 17.86 -24.78 -3.20
N MET A 150 17.08 -25.79 -3.60
CA MET A 150 17.25 -27.20 -3.21
C MET A 150 17.11 -27.44 -1.70
N ASP A 151 16.67 -26.44 -0.94
CA ASP A 151 16.45 -26.57 0.50
C ASP A 151 15.28 -27.52 0.76
N PRO A 152 15.35 -28.40 1.77
CA PRO A 152 14.21 -29.18 2.20
C PRO A 152 13.01 -28.28 2.55
N ILE A 153 11.81 -28.63 2.08
CA ILE A 153 10.58 -27.84 2.32
C ILE A 153 10.28 -27.61 3.81
N ARG A 154 10.74 -28.54 4.65
CA ARG A 154 10.63 -28.49 6.11
C ARG A 154 11.56 -27.45 6.75
N GLU A 155 12.64 -27.07 6.07
CA GLU A 155 13.67 -26.16 6.57
C GLU A 155 13.44 -24.72 6.11
N ILE A 156 12.61 -24.50 5.08
CA ILE A 156 12.27 -23.15 4.59
C ILE A 156 11.55 -22.35 5.69
N PRO A 157 12.09 -21.19 6.11
CA PRO A 157 11.49 -20.34 7.13
C PRO A 157 10.04 -19.97 6.81
N ASP A 158 9.18 -19.90 7.84
CA ASP A 158 7.76 -19.51 7.67
C ASP A 158 7.58 -18.19 6.91
N ALA A 159 8.52 -17.26 7.07
CA ALA A 159 8.51 -15.97 6.37
C ALA A 159 8.81 -16.09 4.87
N GLN A 160 9.50 -17.15 4.44
CA GLN A 160 9.83 -17.41 3.06
C GLN A 160 9.00 -18.53 2.44
N PHE A 161 8.23 -19.26 3.22
CA PHE A 161 7.45 -20.35 2.67
C PHE A 161 6.16 -19.89 1.98
N TYR A 162 5.87 -20.54 0.85
CA TYR A 162 4.61 -20.50 0.15
C TYR A 162 4.18 -21.90 -0.28
N SER A 163 2.88 -22.15 -0.33
CA SER A 163 2.33 -23.40 -0.84
C SER A 163 1.01 -23.17 -1.57
N TYR A 164 0.69 -24.04 -2.50
CA TYR A 164 -0.63 -24.10 -3.09
C TYR A 164 -1.02 -25.53 -3.44
N GLU A 165 -2.33 -25.75 -3.56
CA GLU A 165 -2.91 -27.02 -3.96
C GLU A 165 -3.43 -26.93 -5.39
N GLU A 166 -3.27 -28.02 -6.13
CA GLU A 166 -3.87 -28.22 -7.43
C GLU A 166 -4.37 -29.66 -7.60
N MET A 167 -5.21 -29.90 -8.60
CA MET A 167 -5.70 -31.25 -8.90
C MET A 167 -4.75 -31.96 -9.86
N CYS A 168 -4.06 -33.01 -9.40
CA CYS A 168 -3.31 -33.92 -10.26
C CYS A 168 -4.01 -35.28 -10.29
N GLY A 169 -4.46 -35.72 -11.46
CA GLY A 169 -5.09 -37.05 -11.63
C GLY A 169 -6.32 -37.27 -10.73
N GLY A 170 -7.09 -36.22 -10.45
CA GLY A 170 -8.28 -36.28 -9.58
C GLY A 170 -8.00 -36.25 -8.08
N LYS A 171 -6.75 -36.05 -7.65
CA LYS A 171 -6.37 -35.86 -6.25
C LYS A 171 -5.79 -34.47 -6.02
N ALA A 172 -6.04 -33.91 -4.84
CA ALA A 172 -5.41 -32.66 -4.43
C ALA A 172 -3.93 -32.91 -4.11
N CYS A 173 -3.07 -32.12 -4.74
CA CYS A 173 -1.64 -32.19 -4.66
C CYS A 173 -1.12 -30.84 -4.17
N CYS A 174 -0.50 -30.82 -2.99
CA CYS A 174 0.09 -29.61 -2.44
C CYS A 174 1.57 -29.51 -2.81
N TYR A 175 2.00 -28.35 -3.28
CA TYR A 175 3.40 -28.06 -3.59
C TYR A 175 3.89 -26.92 -2.69
N GLY A 176 5.06 -27.09 -2.10
CA GLY A 176 5.74 -26.11 -1.27
C GLY A 176 6.88 -25.43 -2.03
N PHE A 177 7.11 -24.16 -1.75
CA PHE A 177 8.11 -23.34 -2.43
C PHE A 177 8.73 -22.34 -1.46
N ASP A 178 9.99 -22.00 -1.72
CA ASP A 178 10.53 -20.73 -1.27
C ASP A 178 9.92 -19.58 -2.10
N ILE A 179 9.52 -18.50 -1.43
CA ILE A 179 8.88 -17.34 -2.06
C ILE A 179 9.79 -16.70 -3.10
N ALA A 180 11.09 -16.58 -2.83
CA ALA A 180 12.03 -16.00 -3.77
C ALA A 180 12.15 -16.90 -5.01
N SER A 181 12.23 -18.22 -4.83
CA SER A 181 12.26 -19.18 -5.94
C SER A 181 11.05 -19.03 -6.86
N ILE A 182 9.84 -19.15 -6.33
CA ILE A 182 8.61 -19.04 -7.15
C ILE A 182 8.42 -17.62 -7.72
N CYS A 183 8.87 -16.58 -7.02
CA CYS A 183 8.89 -15.22 -7.57
C CYS A 183 9.80 -15.12 -8.79
N ASN A 184 11.03 -15.62 -8.69
CA ASN A 184 12.03 -15.54 -9.75
C ASN A 184 11.58 -16.33 -10.99
N LEU A 185 10.97 -17.50 -10.79
CA LEU A 185 10.34 -18.26 -11.88
C LEU A 185 9.29 -17.41 -12.61
N ILE A 186 8.34 -16.84 -11.87
CA ILE A 186 7.27 -16.01 -12.45
C ILE A 186 7.87 -14.77 -13.14
N LEU A 187 8.88 -14.14 -12.55
CA LEU A 187 9.52 -12.95 -13.12
C LEU A 187 10.20 -13.28 -14.46
N ASN A 188 11.01 -14.33 -14.48
CA ASN A 188 11.79 -14.75 -15.65
C ASN A 188 10.88 -15.17 -16.80
N ASP A 189 9.87 -16.00 -16.54
CA ASP A 189 8.93 -16.47 -17.58
C ASP A 189 8.14 -15.34 -18.24
N ASN A 190 7.96 -14.22 -17.52
CA ASN A 190 7.26 -13.05 -18.02
C ASN A 190 8.21 -11.95 -18.51
N GLY A 191 9.52 -12.18 -18.53
CA GLY A 191 10.52 -11.18 -18.95
C GLY A 191 10.53 -9.92 -18.08
N VAL A 192 10.28 -10.06 -16.77
CA VAL A 192 10.18 -8.95 -15.83
C VAL A 192 11.34 -8.97 -14.83
N ASP A 193 12.11 -7.89 -14.78
CA ASP A 193 13.34 -7.85 -13.94
C ASP A 193 13.10 -7.60 -12.44
N SER A 194 11.88 -7.21 -12.04
CA SER A 194 11.57 -6.98 -10.63
C SER A 194 10.09 -7.08 -10.26
N VAL A 195 9.82 -7.46 -9.01
CA VAL A 195 8.46 -7.50 -8.44
C VAL A 195 7.75 -6.14 -8.48
N ALA A 196 8.50 -5.02 -8.51
CA ALA A 196 7.91 -3.68 -8.62
C ALA A 196 7.26 -3.45 -10.00
N ASN A 197 7.79 -4.10 -11.03
CA ASN A 197 7.32 -4.05 -12.40
C ASN A 197 6.19 -5.08 -12.67
N LEU A 198 5.87 -5.95 -11.70
CA LEU A 198 4.77 -6.91 -11.82
C LEU A 198 3.41 -6.20 -11.69
N ASN A 199 2.80 -5.91 -12.83
CA ASN A 199 1.44 -5.37 -12.89
C ASN A 199 0.41 -6.47 -12.62
N HIS A 200 -0.47 -6.27 -11.62
CA HIS A 200 -1.51 -7.22 -11.21
C HIS A 200 -2.51 -7.63 -12.34
N ARG A 201 -2.47 -6.95 -13.49
CA ARG A 201 -3.30 -7.21 -14.68
C ARG A 201 -2.54 -7.76 -15.89
N LEU A 202 -1.20 -7.81 -15.85
CA LEU A 202 -0.36 -8.47 -16.86
C LEU A 202 -0.05 -9.93 -16.49
N ILE A 203 -0.70 -10.48 -15.47
CA ILE A 203 -0.56 -11.88 -15.05
C ILE A 203 -1.29 -12.77 -16.07
N TRP A 204 -0.66 -12.97 -17.22
CA TRP A 204 -0.87 -14.12 -18.09
C TRP A 204 0.23 -15.11 -17.70
N THR A 205 0.07 -15.84 -16.59
CA THR A 205 1.09 -16.83 -16.20
C THR A 205 1.07 -18.00 -17.18
N ALA A 206 1.94 -17.95 -18.18
CA ALA A 206 2.41 -19.15 -18.87
C ALA A 206 3.43 -19.93 -18.03
N SER A 207 3.80 -19.40 -16.85
CA SER A 207 4.69 -20.08 -15.90
C SER A 207 4.12 -21.43 -15.53
N SER A 208 4.98 -22.43 -15.65
CA SER A 208 4.64 -23.81 -15.36
C SER A 208 5.24 -24.20 -14.01
N ASN A 209 4.48 -24.94 -13.21
CA ASN A 209 4.99 -25.51 -11.97
C ASN A 209 6.17 -26.44 -12.32
N PRO A 210 7.35 -26.26 -11.69
CA PRO A 210 8.56 -27.02 -12.04
C PRO A 210 8.41 -28.54 -11.81
N TYR A 211 7.50 -28.98 -10.96
CA TYR A 211 7.34 -30.40 -10.61
C TYR A 211 6.43 -31.17 -11.56
N ASN A 212 5.41 -30.53 -12.13
CA ASN A 212 4.38 -31.22 -12.93
C ASN A 212 4.04 -30.51 -14.25
N ARG A 213 4.68 -29.38 -14.53
CA ARG A 213 4.50 -28.54 -15.74
C ARG A 213 3.07 -28.02 -15.95
N SER A 214 2.22 -28.08 -14.93
CA SER A 214 0.91 -27.46 -14.99
C SER A 214 1.04 -25.94 -14.97
N ILE A 215 0.11 -25.24 -15.60
CA ILE A 215 0.11 -23.78 -15.61
C ILE A 215 -0.19 -23.27 -14.19
N ILE A 216 0.68 -22.41 -13.66
CA ILE A 216 0.49 -21.79 -12.36
C ILE A 216 -0.74 -20.88 -12.41
N PRO A 217 -1.76 -21.12 -11.55
CA PRO A 217 -2.99 -20.34 -11.57
C PRO A 217 -2.75 -18.85 -11.27
N PRO A 218 -3.43 -17.90 -11.94
CA PRO A 218 -3.19 -16.46 -11.75
C PRO A 218 -3.42 -15.93 -10.32
N ASN A 219 -4.21 -16.65 -9.50
CA ASN A 219 -4.39 -16.33 -8.09
C ASN A 219 -3.11 -16.54 -7.26
N ILE A 220 -2.26 -17.49 -7.65
CA ILE A 220 -0.99 -17.79 -6.96
C ILE A 220 -0.06 -16.58 -7.02
N THR A 221 0.20 -16.08 -8.23
CA THR A 221 1.00 -14.87 -8.44
C THR A 221 0.44 -13.67 -7.68
N ARG A 222 -0.90 -13.53 -7.68
CA ARG A 222 -1.58 -12.47 -6.93
C ARG A 222 -1.34 -12.59 -5.42
N ASP A 223 -1.35 -13.80 -4.88
CA ASP A 223 -1.19 -14.02 -3.45
C ASP A 223 0.25 -13.78 -3.01
N ILE A 224 1.23 -14.23 -3.80
CA ILE A 224 2.65 -13.91 -3.62
C ILE A 224 2.89 -12.39 -3.61
N LEU A 225 2.34 -11.67 -4.60
CA LEU A 225 2.43 -10.20 -4.63
C LEU A 225 1.80 -9.53 -3.41
N LYS A 226 0.65 -10.02 -2.94
CA LYS A 226 0.02 -9.50 -1.72
C LYS A 226 0.89 -9.77 -0.50
N ILE A 227 1.50 -10.94 -0.39
CA ILE A 227 2.41 -11.29 0.71
C ILE A 227 3.56 -10.28 0.74
N ILE A 228 4.25 -10.05 -0.38
CA ILE A 228 5.37 -9.10 -0.47
C ILE A 228 4.93 -7.67 -0.10
N LYS A 229 3.76 -7.23 -0.58
CA LYS A 229 3.21 -5.90 -0.24
C LYS A 229 2.87 -5.78 1.25
N LEU A 230 2.26 -6.80 1.83
CA LEU A 230 1.92 -6.83 3.25
C LEU A 230 3.15 -6.88 4.13
N ASP A 231 4.17 -7.65 3.75
CA ASP A 231 5.45 -7.74 4.44
C ASP A 231 6.15 -6.37 4.48
N ARG A 232 6.28 -5.72 3.33
CA ARG A 232 6.81 -4.34 3.23
C ARG A 232 6.04 -3.37 4.12
N LEU A 233 4.69 -3.43 4.11
CA LEU A 233 3.86 -2.53 4.91
C LEU A 233 4.03 -2.75 6.41
N LEU A 234 4.16 -4.00 6.85
CA LEU A 234 4.31 -4.36 8.26
C LEU A 234 5.74 -4.08 8.77
N ASN A 235 6.76 -4.29 7.93
CA ASN A 235 8.17 -4.20 8.31
C ASN A 235 8.81 -2.82 7.99
N ASN A 236 8.15 -1.95 7.22
CA ASN A 236 8.62 -0.59 6.91
C ASN A 236 8.87 0.31 8.13
N LYS A 237 8.30 -0.03 9.30
CA LYS A 237 8.52 0.75 10.54
C LYS A 237 9.85 0.41 11.22
N ASN A 238 10.38 -0.80 11.07
CA ASN A 238 11.62 -1.21 11.72
C ASN A 238 12.83 -0.48 11.13
N LYS A 239 12.89 -0.31 9.80
CA LYS A 239 13.95 0.45 9.10
C LYS A 239 14.05 1.93 9.54
N LYS A 240 12.92 2.61 9.82
CA LYS A 240 12.93 4.00 10.31
C LYS A 240 13.48 4.12 11.74
N ASN A 241 13.27 3.11 12.58
CA ASN A 241 13.79 3.09 13.95
C ASN A 241 15.29 2.71 13.98
N GLU A 242 15.72 1.79 13.11
CA GLU A 242 17.14 1.46 12.94
C GLU A 242 17.97 2.64 12.42
N ASN A 243 17.47 3.39 11.43
CA ASN A 243 18.17 4.57 10.93
C ASN A 243 18.23 5.71 11.96
N LYS A 244 17.21 5.84 12.83
CA LYS A 244 17.26 6.77 13.97
C LYS A 244 18.28 6.34 15.06
N ASN A 245 18.44 5.03 15.28
CA ASN A 245 19.40 4.49 16.25
C ASN A 245 20.85 4.46 15.72
N LYS A 246 21.06 4.22 14.41
CA LYS A 246 22.38 4.34 13.75
C LYS A 246 22.91 5.78 13.81
N ASN A 247 22.05 6.78 13.59
CA ASN A 247 22.44 8.20 13.74
C ASN A 247 22.71 8.65 15.18
N LYS A 248 22.25 7.92 16.20
CA LYS A 248 22.64 8.15 17.60
C LYS A 248 23.95 7.44 17.95
N ASN A 249 24.17 6.23 17.46
CA ASN A 249 25.38 5.46 17.73
C ASN A 249 26.61 5.95 16.94
N SER A 250 26.43 6.72 15.86
CA SER A 250 27.55 7.38 15.16
C SER A 250 28.18 8.55 15.95
N LYS A 251 27.59 8.97 17.08
CA LYS A 251 28.16 9.99 17.97
C LYS A 251 28.81 9.43 19.24
N ASN A 252 28.84 8.11 19.41
CA ASN A 252 29.48 7.47 20.56
C ASN A 252 30.08 6.12 20.17
N LYS A 253 31.26 6.13 19.54
CA LYS A 253 32.18 4.99 19.54
C LYS A 253 33.63 5.49 19.58
N ASN A 254 34.10 5.75 20.80
CA ASN A 254 35.45 5.40 21.20
C ASN A 254 35.34 4.56 22.48
N ASN A 255 36.20 3.53 22.57
CA ASN A 255 36.38 2.52 23.62
C ASN A 255 35.49 1.26 23.63
N ASN A 256 36.09 0.23 23.02
CA ASN A 256 36.55 -1.04 23.61
C ASN A 256 35.59 -2.13 24.13
N ASN A 257 35.89 -3.32 23.60
CA ASN A 257 35.81 -4.69 24.12
C ASN A 257 34.48 -5.43 24.30
N ASN A 258 34.43 -6.54 23.55
CA ASN A 258 34.01 -7.89 23.91
C ASN A 258 33.00 -8.03 25.06
N ASN A 259 31.79 -8.47 24.70
CA ASN A 259 31.29 -9.73 25.25
C ASN A 259 30.21 -10.32 24.35
N ASN A 260 30.39 -11.60 24.05
CA ASN A 260 29.35 -12.48 23.55
C ASN A 260 28.20 -12.51 24.56
N ASN A 261 26.97 -12.32 24.09
CA ASN A 261 25.84 -12.99 24.70
C ASN A 261 24.76 -13.24 23.67
N TRP A 262 24.46 -14.52 23.46
CA TRP A 262 23.25 -14.97 22.79
C TRP A 262 22.06 -14.52 23.63
N ASN A 263 21.16 -13.75 23.04
CA ASN A 263 19.84 -13.53 23.61
C ASN A 263 18.79 -13.75 22.53
N GLU A 264 18.06 -14.83 22.73
CA GLU A 264 16.79 -15.16 22.12
C GLU A 264 15.86 -13.94 22.11
N ASN A 265 15.43 -13.52 20.92
CA ASN A 265 14.23 -12.74 20.71
C ASN A 265 13.75 -12.94 19.28
N GLY A 266 12.58 -13.58 19.16
CA GLY A 266 11.61 -13.50 18.06
C GLY A 266 12.14 -13.48 16.62
N VAL A 267 11.92 -14.57 15.90
CA VAL A 267 12.16 -14.71 14.45
C VAL A 267 11.50 -13.55 13.67
N ASP A 268 12.25 -12.47 13.44
CA ASP A 268 11.93 -11.40 12.51
C ASP A 268 12.27 -11.88 11.10
N GLY A 269 11.40 -12.73 10.55
CA GLY A 269 11.53 -13.21 9.18
C GLY A 269 11.11 -12.13 8.19
N ASN A 270 12.07 -11.37 7.66
CA ASN A 270 11.88 -10.60 6.45
C ASN A 270 11.89 -11.55 5.23
N ILE A 271 11.09 -11.22 4.22
CA ILE A 271 11.25 -11.84 2.89
C ILE A 271 12.54 -11.28 2.29
N ILE A 272 13.54 -12.15 2.16
CA ILE A 272 14.79 -11.93 1.43
C ILE A 272 14.49 -12.24 -0.04
N LEU A 273 14.54 -11.21 -0.87
CA LEU A 273 14.58 -11.38 -2.32
C LEU A 273 16.02 -11.07 -2.71
N ASP A 274 16.85 -12.11 -2.83
CA ASP A 274 18.23 -11.94 -3.29
C ASP A 274 18.19 -11.57 -4.78
N ASN A 275 18.51 -10.31 -5.06
CA ASN A 275 18.70 -9.80 -6.42
C ASN A 275 20.16 -10.01 -6.90
N ASN A 276 20.73 -11.18 -6.62
CA ASN A 276 22.05 -11.54 -7.10
C ASN A 276 21.93 -12.74 -8.05
N GLY A 277 21.89 -12.45 -9.35
CA GLY A 277 22.23 -13.45 -10.35
C GLY A 277 23.74 -13.69 -10.30
N GLU A 278 24.17 -14.77 -9.66
CA GLU A 278 25.45 -15.40 -9.95
C GLU A 278 25.22 -16.87 -10.28
N SER A 279 25.53 -17.17 -11.54
CA SER A 279 25.44 -18.46 -12.19
C SER A 279 26.51 -19.43 -11.64
N GLY A 280 26.15 -20.71 -11.65
CA GLY A 280 26.88 -21.79 -11.00
C GLY A 280 28.35 -21.95 -11.37
N SER A 281 29.09 -22.45 -10.39
CA SER A 281 30.45 -22.98 -10.49
C SER A 281 30.44 -24.37 -11.13
N GLY A 282 30.67 -24.39 -12.44
CA GLY A 282 31.10 -25.57 -13.19
C GLY A 282 32.55 -25.39 -13.64
N SER A 283 33.44 -26.20 -13.06
CA SER A 283 34.88 -26.26 -13.35
C SER A 283 35.16 -26.65 -14.81
N GLY A 284 36.09 -25.94 -15.47
CA GLY A 284 36.59 -26.37 -16.79
C GLY A 284 37.30 -25.28 -17.58
N SER A 285 38.55 -25.01 -17.21
CA SER A 285 39.67 -24.62 -18.08
C SER A 285 39.39 -24.11 -19.51
N GLY A 286 39.84 -22.89 -19.81
CA GLY A 286 40.31 -22.52 -21.15
C GLY A 286 39.87 -21.14 -21.63
N ASN A 287 40.87 -20.27 -21.80
CA ASN A 287 40.87 -18.99 -22.52
C ASN A 287 40.38 -17.76 -21.74
N ILE A 288 41.37 -16.98 -21.30
CA ILE A 288 41.23 -15.57 -20.94
C ILE A 288 40.80 -14.82 -22.20
N VAL A 289 39.51 -14.52 -22.29
CA VAL A 289 39.00 -13.39 -23.08
C VAL A 289 38.75 -12.28 -22.08
N ILE A 290 39.50 -11.18 -22.21
CA ILE A 290 39.24 -9.96 -21.46
C ILE A 290 37.98 -9.34 -22.07
N ASP A 291 36.81 -9.77 -21.60
CA ASP A 291 35.59 -9.02 -21.82
C ASP A 291 35.58 -7.87 -20.81
N LEU A 292 35.74 -6.65 -21.34
CA LEU A 292 35.45 -5.42 -20.61
C LEU A 292 34.04 -5.54 -19.98
N PRO A 293 33.85 -5.08 -18.72
CA PRO A 293 32.55 -5.16 -18.07
C PRO A 293 31.52 -4.42 -18.93
N GLN A 294 30.55 -5.16 -19.45
CA GLN A 294 29.37 -4.59 -20.11
C GLN A 294 28.73 -3.60 -19.13
N ASP A 295 28.63 -2.34 -19.56
CA ASP A 295 28.06 -1.24 -18.80
C ASP A 295 26.67 -1.62 -18.26
N VAL A 296 26.56 -1.89 -16.96
CA VAL A 296 25.26 -2.06 -16.30
C VAL A 296 24.61 -0.68 -16.22
N LEU A 297 23.82 -0.34 -17.24
CA LEU A 297 23.05 0.90 -17.28
C LEU A 297 22.18 1.02 -16.02
N THR A 298 22.30 2.15 -15.33
CA THR A 298 21.42 2.48 -14.20
C THR A 298 19.95 2.52 -14.65
N PRO A 299 18.97 2.32 -13.74
CA PRO A 299 17.54 2.35 -14.10
C PRO A 299 17.12 3.63 -14.85
N GLN A 300 17.70 4.78 -14.50
CA GLN A 300 17.48 6.06 -15.17
C GLN A 300 18.08 6.09 -16.58
N GLN A 301 19.28 5.51 -16.77
CA GLN A 301 19.90 5.39 -18.08
C GLN A 301 19.13 4.43 -18.99
N ARG A 302 18.66 3.29 -18.45
CA ARG A 302 17.81 2.35 -19.18
C ARG A 302 16.47 2.96 -19.58
N TYR A 303 15.83 3.72 -18.68
CA TYR A 303 14.63 4.49 -19.01
C TYR A 303 14.88 5.45 -20.18
N ARG A 304 15.96 6.25 -20.10
CA ARG A 304 16.33 7.20 -21.17
C ARG A 304 16.58 6.47 -22.49
N GLN A 305 17.29 5.34 -22.47
CA GLN A 305 17.56 4.53 -23.65
C GLN A 305 16.28 3.94 -24.27
N ASN A 306 15.35 3.47 -23.46
CA ASN A 306 14.06 2.96 -23.95
C ASN A 306 13.25 4.06 -24.63
N VAL A 307 13.19 5.27 -24.04
CA VAL A 307 12.49 6.41 -24.67
C VAL A 307 13.17 6.80 -25.98
N LEU A 308 14.50 6.85 -26.00
CA LEU A 308 15.28 7.11 -27.22
C LEU A 308 14.92 6.11 -28.33
N HIS A 309 14.87 4.82 -28.02
CA HIS A 309 14.51 3.77 -28.98
C HIS A 309 13.10 3.95 -29.54
N LEU A 310 12.11 4.30 -28.69
CA LEU A 310 10.74 4.54 -29.17
C LEU A 310 10.66 5.73 -30.13
N PHE A 311 11.34 6.82 -29.83
CA PHE A 311 11.34 8.01 -30.69
C PHE A 311 12.17 7.79 -31.96
N GLN A 312 13.22 6.98 -31.92
CA GLN A 312 13.91 6.50 -33.13
C GLN A 312 12.96 5.69 -34.02
N ASN A 313 12.13 4.82 -33.47
CA ASN A 313 11.12 4.09 -34.25
C ASN A 313 10.09 5.02 -34.89
N ILE A 314 9.64 6.06 -34.18
CA ILE A 314 8.76 7.09 -34.74
C ILE A 314 9.45 7.84 -35.89
N ASN A 315 10.73 8.18 -35.74
CA ASN A 315 11.53 8.83 -36.77
C ASN A 315 11.71 7.95 -38.01
N LEU A 316 11.91 6.64 -37.83
CA LEU A 316 12.01 5.67 -38.93
C LEU A 316 10.71 5.57 -39.75
N LEU A 317 9.55 5.80 -39.12
CA LEU A 317 8.25 5.88 -39.80
C LEU A 317 8.03 7.21 -40.56
N GLY A 318 9.05 8.08 -40.63
CA GLY A 318 9.02 9.34 -41.38
C GLY A 318 8.52 10.55 -40.60
N HIS A 319 8.30 10.44 -39.29
CA HIS A 319 7.81 11.53 -38.46
C HIS A 319 8.92 12.15 -37.62
N TYR A 320 9.12 13.47 -37.68
CA TYR A 320 10.07 14.15 -36.80
C TYR A 320 9.62 14.09 -35.33
N SER A 321 10.48 13.58 -34.46
CA SER A 321 10.20 13.47 -33.03
C SER A 321 11.46 13.58 -32.17
N ASP A 322 11.33 14.22 -30.99
CA ASP A 322 12.40 14.38 -30.00
C ASP A 322 12.06 13.64 -28.69
N PRO A 323 12.91 12.70 -28.22
CA PRO A 323 12.74 11.99 -26.96
C PRO A 323 12.57 12.90 -25.73
N ASP A 324 13.21 14.08 -25.73
CA ASP A 324 13.14 15.01 -24.60
C ASP A 324 11.73 15.58 -24.40
N TRP A 325 10.87 15.52 -25.43
CA TRP A 325 9.45 15.91 -25.31
C TRP A 325 8.67 15.02 -24.36
N PHE A 326 9.08 13.75 -24.21
CA PHE A 326 8.47 12.79 -23.30
C PHE A 326 9.23 12.70 -21.97
N LEU A 327 10.57 12.75 -22.00
CA LEU A 327 11.42 12.64 -20.79
C LEU A 327 11.19 13.77 -19.79
N HIS A 328 10.82 14.96 -20.26
CA HIS A 328 10.59 16.13 -19.40
C HIS A 328 9.13 16.28 -18.93
N LEU A 329 8.24 15.33 -19.25
CA LEU A 329 6.86 15.40 -18.80
C LEU A 329 6.76 15.18 -17.28
N THR A 330 5.97 16.02 -16.63
CA THR A 330 5.61 15.81 -15.22
C THR A 330 4.58 14.69 -15.07
N TYR A 331 4.41 14.21 -13.84
CA TYR A 331 3.36 13.22 -13.51
C TYR A 331 1.98 13.61 -14.04
N GLN A 332 1.58 14.88 -13.88
CA GLN A 332 0.29 15.37 -14.37
C GLN A 332 0.22 15.37 -15.89
N GLN A 333 1.30 15.77 -16.58
CA GLN A 333 1.34 15.78 -18.03
C GLN A 333 1.30 14.37 -18.63
N HIS A 334 1.91 13.37 -17.98
CA HIS A 334 1.78 11.98 -18.42
C HIS A 334 0.34 11.45 -18.32
N ILE A 335 -0.41 11.90 -17.32
CA ILE A 335 -1.82 11.54 -17.16
C ILE A 335 -2.67 12.25 -18.21
N THR A 336 -2.42 13.53 -18.46
CA THR A 336 -3.08 14.28 -19.52
C THR A 336 -2.77 13.64 -20.88
N PHE A 337 -1.51 13.32 -21.17
CA PHE A 337 -1.10 12.66 -22.41
C PHE A 337 -1.91 11.39 -22.67
N LEU A 338 -2.04 10.53 -21.66
CA LEU A 338 -2.81 9.30 -21.77
C LEU A 338 -4.29 9.57 -22.04
N ARG A 339 -4.87 10.58 -21.38
CA ARG A 339 -6.28 10.98 -21.58
C ARG A 339 -6.50 11.52 -22.99
N GLU A 340 -5.62 12.41 -23.47
CA GLU A 340 -5.72 12.98 -24.81
C GLU A 340 -5.57 11.90 -25.88
N LEU A 341 -4.60 10.98 -25.73
CA LEU A 341 -4.42 9.89 -26.68
C LEU A 341 -5.63 8.95 -26.70
N MET A 342 -6.21 8.68 -25.53
CA MET A 342 -7.42 7.86 -25.39
C MET A 342 -8.65 8.55 -26.02
N ASP A 343 -8.76 9.86 -25.88
CA ASP A 343 -9.82 10.66 -26.47
C ASP A 343 -9.71 10.70 -28.01
N ILE A 344 -8.49 10.96 -28.51
CA ILE A 344 -8.18 10.91 -29.95
C ILE A 344 -8.55 9.55 -30.53
N TRP A 345 -8.10 8.46 -29.91
CA TRP A 345 -8.33 7.11 -30.42
C TRP A 345 -9.79 6.68 -30.42
N ASN A 346 -10.53 6.99 -29.35
CA ASN A 346 -11.90 6.49 -29.18
C ASN A 346 -12.96 7.38 -29.82
N TYR A 347 -12.73 8.68 -29.91
CA TYR A 347 -13.75 9.65 -30.31
C TYR A 347 -13.31 10.45 -31.54
N ARG A 348 -12.16 11.12 -31.49
CA ARG A 348 -11.84 12.16 -32.49
C ARG A 348 -11.32 11.63 -33.82
N ALA A 349 -10.68 10.47 -33.82
CA ALA A 349 -10.17 9.85 -35.03
C ALA A 349 -11.26 9.10 -35.83
N GLU A 350 -12.47 8.96 -35.29
CA GLU A 350 -13.63 8.32 -35.94
C GLU A 350 -13.32 6.96 -36.59
N LEU A 351 -12.42 6.19 -35.98
CA LEU A 351 -11.93 4.94 -36.55
C LEU A 351 -13.00 3.83 -36.50
N SER A 352 -13.22 3.18 -37.64
CA SER A 352 -14.03 1.95 -37.68
C SER A 352 -13.40 0.84 -36.83
N TYR A 353 -14.20 -0.16 -36.43
CA TYR A 353 -13.68 -1.32 -35.69
C TYR A 353 -12.54 -2.02 -36.44
N ASN A 354 -12.70 -2.24 -37.75
CA ASN A 354 -11.67 -2.89 -38.58
C ASN A 354 -10.39 -2.05 -38.65
N ALA A 355 -10.51 -0.72 -38.82
CA ALA A 355 -9.34 0.16 -38.82
C ALA A 355 -8.59 0.13 -37.48
N ARG A 356 -9.31 0.15 -36.35
CA ARG A 356 -8.70 0.01 -35.03
C ARG A 356 -7.98 -1.34 -34.87
N ALA A 357 -8.59 -2.43 -35.33
CA ALA A 357 -8.00 -3.77 -35.25
C ALA A 357 -6.76 -3.90 -36.15
N SER A 358 -6.71 -3.21 -37.29
CA SER A 358 -5.51 -3.15 -38.15
C SER A 358 -4.37 -2.36 -37.51
N ILE A 359 -4.66 -1.20 -36.94
CA ILE A 359 -3.64 -0.33 -36.29
C ILE A 359 -3.17 -0.91 -34.95
N TYR A 360 -4.05 -1.57 -34.19
CA TYR A 360 -3.71 -2.19 -32.90
C TYR A 360 -4.27 -3.62 -32.79
N PRO A 361 -3.60 -4.63 -33.35
CA PRO A 361 -4.08 -6.01 -33.32
C PRO A 361 -4.12 -6.63 -31.90
N PRO A 362 -4.98 -7.64 -31.66
CA PRO A 362 -6.00 -8.19 -32.58
C PRO A 362 -7.39 -7.53 -32.45
N TYR A 363 -7.67 -6.81 -31.37
CA TYR A 363 -9.01 -6.29 -31.04
C TYR A 363 -9.15 -4.76 -31.16
N GLY A 364 -8.09 -4.03 -31.51
CA GLY A 364 -8.15 -2.58 -31.71
C GLY A 364 -8.31 -1.74 -30.45
N ASN A 365 -7.99 -2.29 -29.28
CA ASN A 365 -8.17 -1.62 -27.99
C ASN A 365 -6.84 -1.42 -27.22
N PRO A 366 -6.18 -0.26 -27.40
CA PRO A 366 -5.01 0.14 -26.61
C PRO A 366 -5.35 0.58 -25.18
N PHE A 367 -6.63 0.83 -24.85
CA PHE A 367 -7.08 1.35 -23.55
C PHE A 367 -8.11 0.42 -22.89
N PRO A 368 -7.70 -0.75 -22.36
CA PRO A 368 -8.64 -1.67 -21.73
C PRO A 368 -9.21 -1.06 -20.44
N HIS A 369 -10.32 -1.62 -19.96
CA HIS A 369 -11.14 -1.07 -18.86
C HIS A 369 -10.41 -0.78 -17.52
N HIS A 370 -9.17 -1.24 -17.32
CA HIS A 370 -8.37 -0.80 -16.17
C HIS A 370 -7.70 0.53 -16.39
N ILE A 371 -7.16 0.75 -17.58
CA ILE A 371 -6.44 1.98 -17.89
C ILE A 371 -7.45 3.14 -17.78
N THR A 372 -8.65 2.96 -18.33
CA THR A 372 -9.78 3.87 -18.13
C THR A 372 -10.17 4.00 -16.66
N GLY A 373 -10.23 2.88 -15.92
CA GLY A 373 -10.53 2.86 -14.49
C GLY A 373 -9.51 3.60 -13.61
N TRP A 374 -8.21 3.52 -13.91
CA TRP A 374 -7.14 4.21 -13.19
C TRP A 374 -7.20 5.73 -13.35
N LEU A 375 -7.76 6.21 -14.46
CA LEU A 375 -7.97 7.64 -14.71
C LEU A 375 -9.16 8.22 -13.92
N THR A 376 -9.94 7.38 -13.22
CA THR A 376 -11.02 7.81 -12.31
C THR A 376 -10.49 8.22 -10.93
N HIS A 377 -11.17 9.18 -10.28
CA HIS A 377 -10.74 9.76 -8.99
C HIS A 377 -10.55 8.70 -7.87
N GLN A 378 -11.26 7.58 -7.94
CA GLN A 378 -11.22 6.52 -6.92
C GLN A 378 -9.89 5.76 -6.88
N PHE A 379 -9.17 5.67 -8.01
CA PHE A 379 -7.94 4.89 -8.11
C PHE A 379 -6.68 5.73 -8.34
N TYR A 380 -6.84 7.05 -8.48
CA TYR A 380 -5.76 8.01 -8.75
C TYR A 380 -4.62 7.98 -7.71
N SER A 381 -4.92 7.59 -6.47
CA SER A 381 -3.93 7.46 -5.39
C SER A 381 -2.96 6.28 -5.54
N TYR A 382 -3.26 5.33 -6.44
CA TYR A 382 -2.43 4.15 -6.70
C TYR A 382 -1.57 4.28 -7.97
N LEU A 383 -1.79 5.33 -8.77
CA LEU A 383 -1.06 5.58 -10.00
C LEU A 383 0.22 6.37 -9.66
N THR A 384 1.39 5.71 -9.70
CA THR A 384 2.69 6.37 -9.50
C THR A 384 3.24 6.89 -10.82
N LEU A 385 4.21 7.82 -10.77
CA LEU A 385 4.91 8.32 -11.96
C LEU A 385 5.49 7.17 -12.81
N GLU A 386 6.16 6.22 -12.17
CA GLU A 386 6.73 5.06 -12.84
C GLU A 386 5.66 4.23 -13.56
N THR A 387 4.50 3.99 -12.91
CA THR A 387 3.42 3.21 -13.54
C THR A 387 2.80 3.93 -14.74
N ILE A 388 2.54 5.24 -14.66
CA ILE A 388 1.95 5.98 -15.78
C ILE A 388 2.93 6.10 -16.95
N VAL A 389 4.22 6.28 -16.66
CA VAL A 389 5.29 6.27 -17.67
C VAL A 389 5.33 4.93 -18.38
N ASN A 390 5.35 3.81 -17.65
CA ASN A 390 5.38 2.47 -18.24
C ASN A 390 4.14 2.17 -19.09
N ILE A 391 2.95 2.60 -18.67
CA ILE A 391 1.72 2.49 -19.47
C ILE A 391 1.87 3.25 -20.78
N ASN A 392 2.28 4.52 -20.72
CA ASN A 392 2.45 5.37 -21.89
C ASN A 392 3.49 4.78 -22.85
N MET A 393 4.64 4.33 -22.34
CA MET A 393 5.70 3.68 -23.11
C MET A 393 5.19 2.43 -23.84
N THR A 394 4.46 1.57 -23.14
CA THR A 394 3.89 0.34 -23.72
C THR A 394 2.90 0.64 -24.85
N ILE A 395 2.08 1.68 -24.68
CA ILE A 395 1.10 2.10 -25.69
C ILE A 395 1.81 2.69 -26.92
N ILE A 396 2.81 3.55 -26.70
CA ILE A 396 3.63 4.14 -27.77
C ILE A 396 4.31 3.04 -28.59
N GLU A 397 4.98 2.11 -27.91
CA GLU A 397 5.67 0.99 -28.54
C GLU A 397 4.71 0.16 -29.39
N ARG A 398 3.57 -0.25 -28.81
CA ARG A 398 2.65 -1.13 -29.52
C ARG A 398 1.97 -0.46 -30.70
N LEU A 399 1.58 0.81 -30.58
CA LEU A 399 0.98 1.57 -31.69
C LEU A 399 1.95 1.79 -32.86
N THR A 400 3.25 1.80 -32.61
CA THR A 400 4.27 2.04 -33.63
C THR A 400 4.85 0.75 -34.22
N THR A 401 4.61 -0.42 -33.62
CA THR A 401 5.24 -1.69 -34.01
C THR A 401 4.28 -2.81 -34.38
N THR A 402 3.08 -2.87 -33.82
CA THR A 402 2.24 -4.08 -33.89
C THR A 402 1.40 -4.22 -35.16
N ALA A 403 1.15 -3.13 -35.90
CA ALA A 403 0.37 -3.19 -37.13
C ALA A 403 1.17 -3.86 -38.27
N MET A 404 0.47 -4.66 -39.09
CA MET A 404 1.10 -5.38 -40.22
C MET A 404 1.58 -4.41 -41.31
N GLN A 405 0.74 -3.44 -41.67
CA GLN A 405 1.04 -2.45 -42.70
C GLN A 405 1.82 -1.27 -42.12
N GLU A 406 2.77 -0.75 -42.89
CA GLU A 406 3.55 0.42 -42.49
C GLU A 406 2.70 1.68 -42.38
N SER A 407 1.73 1.86 -43.29
CA SER A 407 0.77 2.97 -43.24
C SER A 407 0.00 3.04 -41.91
N ASP A 408 -0.35 1.88 -41.36
CA ASP A 408 -1.09 1.80 -40.09
C ASP A 408 -0.17 2.11 -38.89
N ARG A 409 1.11 1.73 -38.97
CA ARG A 409 2.13 2.13 -37.98
C ARG A 409 2.39 3.65 -38.02
N CYS A 410 2.44 4.25 -39.21
CA CYS A 410 2.53 5.70 -39.38
C CYS A 410 1.31 6.42 -38.78
N LEU A 411 0.10 5.90 -38.99
CA LEU A 411 -1.10 6.44 -38.35
C LEU A 411 -1.02 6.36 -36.81
N GLY A 412 -0.56 5.23 -36.26
CA GLY A 412 -0.31 5.07 -34.83
C GLY A 412 0.69 6.10 -34.29
N ALA A 413 1.82 6.30 -34.98
CA ALA A 413 2.82 7.31 -34.66
C ALA A 413 2.24 8.73 -34.69
N ASN A 414 1.39 9.03 -35.68
CA ASN A 414 0.75 10.33 -35.81
C ASN A 414 -0.17 10.65 -34.61
N PHE A 415 -0.97 9.68 -34.15
CA PHE A 415 -1.82 9.88 -32.96
C PHE A 415 -1.02 10.17 -31.70
N ILE A 416 0.12 9.48 -31.52
CA ILE A 416 1.04 9.71 -30.39
C ILE A 416 1.55 11.15 -30.43
N LEU A 417 2.01 11.61 -31.59
CA LEU A 417 2.54 12.97 -31.75
C LEU A 417 1.46 14.02 -31.53
N CYS A 418 0.26 13.82 -32.06
CA CYS A 418 -0.89 14.69 -31.77
C CYS A 418 -1.13 14.83 -30.25
N ALA A 419 -1.23 13.72 -29.52
CA ALA A 419 -1.41 13.77 -28.07
C ALA A 419 -0.23 14.44 -27.35
N LEU A 420 1.00 14.27 -27.85
CA LEU A 420 2.20 14.85 -27.26
C LEU A 420 2.24 16.38 -27.42
N THR A 421 1.79 16.91 -28.57
CA THR A 421 1.69 18.36 -28.80
C THR A 421 0.71 19.08 -27.86
N LEU A 422 -0.28 18.37 -27.34
CA LEU A 422 -1.24 18.92 -26.37
C LEU A 422 -0.58 19.15 -24.99
N VAL A 423 0.40 18.32 -24.61
CA VAL A 423 1.00 18.33 -23.26
C VAL A 423 2.40 18.93 -23.20
N SER A 424 3.17 18.87 -24.29
CA SER A 424 4.56 19.30 -24.38
C SER A 424 4.69 20.55 -25.25
N ILE A 425 5.14 21.65 -24.65
CA ILE A 425 5.34 22.93 -25.36
C ILE A 425 6.38 22.78 -26.48
N PRO A 426 7.57 22.17 -26.26
CA PRO A 426 8.54 21.97 -27.33
C PRO A 426 7.99 21.14 -28.50
N ALA A 427 7.19 20.11 -28.23
CA ALA A 427 6.55 19.32 -29.29
C ALA A 427 5.53 20.13 -30.09
N ARG A 428 4.77 21.01 -29.42
CA ARG A 428 3.79 21.90 -30.04
C ARG A 428 4.45 22.90 -31.00
N GLU A 429 5.55 23.50 -30.57
CA GLU A 429 6.30 24.46 -31.38
C GLU A 429 6.97 23.77 -32.59
N ALA A 430 7.45 22.54 -32.42
CA ALA A 430 8.05 21.75 -33.48
C ALA A 430 7.02 21.22 -34.51
N LEU A 431 5.79 20.90 -34.06
CA LEU A 431 4.73 20.32 -34.89
C LEU A 431 3.40 21.10 -34.78
N PRO A 432 3.34 22.41 -35.17
CA PRO A 432 2.15 23.23 -34.94
C PRO A 432 0.91 22.75 -35.68
N TRP A 433 1.07 22.15 -36.87
CA TRP A 433 -0.05 21.63 -37.67
C TRP A 433 -0.75 20.44 -37.01
N LEU A 434 0.01 19.57 -36.32
CA LEU A 434 -0.59 18.48 -35.54
C LEU A 434 -1.33 19.03 -34.34
N TYR A 435 -0.75 20.01 -33.64
CA TYR A 435 -1.44 20.65 -32.52
C TYR A 435 -2.75 21.31 -32.97
N GLN A 436 -2.75 22.03 -34.09
CA GLN A 436 -3.95 22.68 -34.62
C GLN A 436 -5.05 21.67 -34.99
N SER A 437 -4.68 20.48 -35.48
CA SER A 437 -5.68 19.44 -35.78
C SER A 437 -6.33 18.84 -34.53
N VAL A 438 -5.64 18.92 -33.39
CA VAL A 438 -6.13 18.35 -32.12
C VAL A 438 -6.47 19.36 -31.01
N MET A 439 -6.27 20.66 -31.19
CA MET A 439 -6.64 21.64 -30.18
C MET A 439 -8.16 21.74 -30.01
N TYR A 440 -8.62 21.96 -28.78
CA TYR A 440 -10.02 22.25 -28.49
C TYR A 440 -10.39 23.63 -29.04
N THR A 441 -11.36 23.68 -29.96
CA THR A 441 -11.95 24.92 -30.48
C THR A 441 -13.05 25.45 -29.58
#